data_AF-A0A1W0BCI0-F1
#
_entry.id   AF-A0A1W0BCI0-F1
#
_cell.length_a   1.000
_cell.length_b   1.000
_cell.length_c   1.000
_cell.angle_alpha   90.00
_cell.angle_beta   90.00
_cell.angle_gamma   90.00
#
_symmetry.space_group_name_H-M   'P 1'
#
loop_
_entity.id
_entity.type
_entity.pdbx_description
1 polymer ?
#
loop_
_entity_poly.entity_id
_entity_poly.type
_entity_poly.pdbx_seq_one_letter_code
_entity_poly.pdbx_strand_id
1 'polypeptide(L)'
;MMVFMIGNGDEAESEVVTAEMFGQMSIRAVGNLRQSGQDAGCPVFAERMVQVLLDGLRSLDELPRDDPFWQGTNHLTTVYKLQKYAQQRLEHTPEDHAARWALVAIDLAFGAIDGGLSWLGPLIADDVAVVDAAVIIANWVEELIGLDASDALRAACAWADSDRLRALARTDDGPAIHRILALLGHTVVDG
;
A
#
# COMPACT_ATOMS: atom_id res chain seq x y z
N MET A 1 2.97 16.41 -27.63
CA MET A 1 1.99 16.08 -26.58
C MET A 1 1.33 14.77 -26.99
N MET A 2 1.73 13.67 -26.36
CA MET A 2 1.26 12.33 -26.73
C MET A 2 0.23 11.92 -25.68
N VAL A 3 -1.04 11.92 -26.08
CA VAL A 3 -2.16 11.43 -25.26
C VAL A 3 -2.35 9.97 -25.63
N PHE A 4 -2.13 9.06 -24.67
CA PHE A 4 -2.53 7.66 -24.82
C PHE A 4 -4.01 7.55 -24.43
N MET A 5 -4.85 7.24 -25.41
CA MET A 5 -6.27 6.93 -25.20
C MET A 5 -6.49 5.45 -25.50
N ILE A 6 -6.89 4.68 -24.48
CA ILE A 6 -7.47 3.35 -24.63
C ILE A 6 -8.89 3.43 -24.04
N GLY A 7 -9.91 3.36 -24.91
CA GLY A 7 -11.32 3.13 -24.53
C GLY A 7 -11.64 1.63 -24.51
N ASN A 8 -12.73 1.10 -23.95
CA ASN A 8 -13.97 1.63 -23.36
C ASN A 8 -14.50 0.55 -22.39
N GLY A 9 -15.15 0.93 -21.28
CA GLY A 9 -16.02 0.03 -20.51
C GLY A 9 -16.12 0.34 -19.02
N ASP A 10 -17.18 1.07 -18.66
CA ASP A 10 -17.63 1.53 -17.33
C ASP A 10 -16.89 2.71 -16.66
N GLU A 11 -17.67 3.77 -16.46
CA GLU A 11 -17.30 5.12 -16.03
C GLU A 11 -16.99 5.15 -14.52
N ALA A 12 -15.79 4.71 -14.15
CA ALA A 12 -15.03 5.44 -13.14
C ALA A 12 -14.01 6.24 -13.93
N GLU A 13 -14.13 7.57 -13.92
CA GLU A 13 -13.17 8.48 -14.54
C GLU A 13 -11.76 8.08 -14.10
N SER A 14 -11.02 7.40 -14.98
CA SER A 14 -9.60 7.13 -14.77
C SER A 14 -8.94 8.51 -14.76
N GLU A 15 -8.68 9.03 -13.56
CA GLU A 15 -8.04 10.31 -13.36
C GLU A 15 -6.67 10.25 -14.05
N VAL A 16 -6.59 10.85 -15.24
CA VAL A 16 -5.38 10.80 -16.05
C VAL A 16 -4.36 11.68 -15.35
N VAL A 17 -3.41 11.04 -14.68
CA VAL A 17 -2.24 11.72 -14.10
C VAL A 17 -1.41 12.32 -15.23
N THR A 18 -1.50 13.64 -15.38
CA THR A 18 -0.65 14.36 -16.34
C THR A 18 0.68 14.73 -15.70
N ALA A 19 1.69 14.93 -16.55
CA ALA A 19 3.00 15.41 -16.08
C ALA A 19 2.90 16.81 -15.48
N GLU A 20 1.85 17.56 -15.84
CA GLU A 20 1.52 18.87 -15.29
C GLU A 20 0.97 18.80 -13.87
N MET A 21 0.23 17.73 -13.52
CA MET A 21 -0.36 17.57 -12.18
C MET A 21 0.66 17.14 -11.12
N PHE A 22 1.44 16.08 -11.35
CA PHE A 22 2.30 15.49 -10.29
C PHE A 22 3.73 15.15 -10.72
N GLY A 23 4.17 15.56 -11.92
CA GLY A 23 5.51 15.31 -12.45
C GLY A 23 5.77 13.87 -12.91
N GLN A 24 6.89 13.66 -13.60
CA GLN A 24 7.25 12.38 -14.25
C GLN A 24 7.39 11.20 -13.27
N MET A 25 7.85 11.45 -12.05
CA MET A 25 8.00 10.40 -11.04
C MET A 25 6.65 9.82 -10.58
N SER A 26 5.62 10.65 -10.51
CA SER A 26 4.28 10.21 -10.10
C SER A 26 3.61 9.38 -11.19
N ILE A 27 3.76 9.78 -12.46
CA ILE A 27 3.35 8.96 -13.62
C ILE A 27 4.02 7.59 -13.57
N ARG A 28 5.34 7.57 -13.33
CA ARG A 28 6.10 6.32 -13.24
C ARG A 28 5.61 5.46 -12.07
N ALA A 29 5.37 6.03 -10.90
CA ALA A 29 4.88 5.29 -9.74
C ALA A 29 3.51 4.64 -10.00
N VAL A 30 2.58 5.37 -10.62
CA VAL A 30 1.26 4.82 -11.02
C VAL A 30 1.42 3.72 -12.07
N GLY A 31 2.24 3.94 -13.09
CA GLY A 31 2.52 2.93 -14.12
C GLY A 31 3.13 1.66 -13.53
N ASN A 32 4.09 1.82 -12.61
CA ASN A 32 4.72 0.72 -11.89
C ASN A 32 3.69 -0.08 -11.11
N LEU A 33 2.85 0.57 -10.28
CA LEU A 33 1.81 -0.11 -9.50
C LEU A 33 0.87 -0.93 -10.39
N ARG A 34 0.36 -0.33 -11.46
CA ARG A 34 -0.54 -1.04 -12.39
C ARG A 34 0.14 -2.23 -13.05
N GLN A 35 1.35 -2.03 -13.58
CA GLN A 35 2.08 -3.10 -14.27
C GLN A 35 2.42 -4.25 -13.32
N SER A 36 3.06 -3.93 -12.20
CA SER A 36 3.45 -4.95 -11.22
C SER A 36 2.24 -5.66 -10.61
N GLY A 37 1.15 -4.95 -10.37
CA GLY A 37 -0.11 -5.56 -9.92
C GLY A 37 -0.76 -6.49 -10.94
N GLN A 38 -0.66 -6.17 -12.23
CA GLN A 38 -1.07 -7.09 -13.30
C GLN A 38 -0.18 -8.34 -13.33
N ASP A 39 1.14 -8.16 -13.27
CA ASP A 39 2.12 -9.24 -13.31
C ASP A 39 1.96 -10.19 -12.10
N ALA A 40 1.61 -9.64 -10.92
CA ALA A 40 1.31 -10.40 -9.70
C ALA A 40 -0.14 -10.94 -9.63
N GLY A 41 -0.94 -10.78 -10.69
CA GLY A 41 -2.33 -11.29 -10.74
C GLY A 41 -3.31 -10.61 -9.79
N CYS A 42 -3.03 -9.40 -9.31
CA CYS A 42 -3.87 -8.65 -8.36
C CYS A 42 -4.23 -7.23 -8.86
N PRO A 43 -4.78 -7.07 -10.09
CA PRO A 43 -5.01 -5.75 -10.70
C PRO A 43 -5.99 -4.86 -9.92
N VAL A 44 -6.96 -5.44 -9.22
CA VAL A 44 -7.93 -4.68 -8.39
C VAL A 44 -7.24 -4.06 -7.18
N PHE A 45 -6.36 -4.83 -6.52
CA PHE A 45 -5.58 -4.31 -5.38
C PHE A 45 -4.60 -3.22 -5.84
N ALA A 46 -3.99 -3.41 -7.02
CA ALA A 46 -3.11 -2.42 -7.63
C ALA A 46 -3.81 -1.08 -7.89
N GLU A 47 -5.02 -1.10 -8.44
CA GLU A 47 -5.77 0.14 -8.69
C GLU A 47 -6.17 0.83 -7.37
N ARG A 48 -6.47 0.06 -6.32
CA ARG A 48 -6.67 0.62 -4.98
C ARG A 48 -5.41 1.33 -4.48
N MET A 49 -4.22 0.76 -4.68
CA MET A 49 -2.95 1.40 -4.30
C MET A 49 -2.64 2.64 -5.16
N VAL A 50 -3.03 2.64 -6.44
CA VAL A 50 -2.97 3.84 -7.28
C VAL A 50 -3.84 4.95 -6.69
N GLN A 51 -5.08 4.66 -6.33
CA GLN A 51 -5.97 5.67 -5.73
C GLN A 51 -5.39 6.24 -4.43
N VAL A 52 -4.88 5.36 -3.55
CA VAL A 52 -4.20 5.76 -2.31
C VAL A 52 -3.01 6.70 -2.58
N LEU A 53 -2.19 6.39 -3.59
CA LEU A 53 -1.05 7.23 -3.98
C LEU A 53 -1.52 8.61 -4.47
N LEU A 54 -2.56 8.65 -5.31
CA LEU A 54 -3.11 9.89 -5.85
C LEU A 54 -3.76 10.76 -4.78
N ASP A 55 -4.52 10.16 -3.87
CA ASP A 55 -5.13 10.87 -2.75
C ASP A 55 -4.05 11.45 -1.82
N GLY A 56 -2.96 10.71 -1.59
CA GLY A 56 -1.80 11.21 -0.86
C GLY A 56 -1.15 12.41 -1.56
N LEU A 57 -0.91 12.32 -2.87
CA LEU A 57 -0.34 13.42 -3.66
C LEU A 57 -1.25 14.65 -3.65
N ARG A 58 -2.57 14.47 -3.79
CA ARG A 58 -3.54 15.56 -3.72
C ARG A 58 -3.55 16.21 -2.35
N SER A 59 -3.58 15.42 -1.27
CA SER A 59 -3.53 15.93 0.10
C SER A 59 -2.25 16.73 0.37
N LEU A 60 -1.12 16.30 -0.20
CA LEU A 60 0.12 17.07 -0.12
C LEU A 60 0.01 18.39 -0.92
N ASP A 61 -0.52 18.35 -2.14
CA ASP A 61 -0.63 19.54 -2.98
C ASP A 61 -1.56 20.63 -2.42
N GLU A 62 -2.58 20.21 -1.67
CA GLU A 62 -3.56 21.08 -1.00
C GLU A 62 -2.98 21.84 0.20
N LEU A 63 -1.76 21.51 0.68
CA LEU A 63 -1.13 22.24 1.77
C LEU A 63 -0.95 23.73 1.40
N PRO A 64 -1.27 24.66 2.32
CA PRO A 64 -0.95 26.07 2.16
C PRO A 64 0.52 26.25 1.77
N ARG A 65 0.83 27.15 0.83
CA ARG A 65 2.23 27.28 0.35
C ARG A 65 3.18 27.88 1.40
N ASP A 66 2.64 28.42 2.48
CA ASP A 66 3.35 28.87 3.69
C ASP A 66 3.42 27.80 4.81
N ASP A 67 2.86 26.62 4.58
CA ASP A 67 2.97 25.48 5.50
C ASP A 67 4.44 25.14 5.79
N PRO A 68 4.82 24.86 7.06
CA PRO A 68 6.19 24.49 7.44
C PRO A 68 6.80 23.35 6.61
N PHE A 69 5.98 22.42 6.11
CA PHE A 69 6.44 21.33 5.22
C PHE A 69 7.19 21.85 4.00
N TRP A 70 6.74 22.99 3.44
CA TRP A 70 7.30 23.54 2.20
C TRP A 70 8.60 24.31 2.39
N GLN A 71 8.97 24.68 3.63
CA GLN A 71 10.17 25.47 3.90
C GLN A 71 11.43 24.80 3.35
N GLY A 72 12.17 25.53 2.51
CA GLY A 72 13.39 25.02 1.88
C GLY A 72 13.16 24.05 0.71
N THR A 73 11.93 23.94 0.21
CA THR A 73 11.61 23.15 -0.99
C THR A 73 11.22 24.05 -2.17
N ASN A 74 11.07 23.47 -3.37
CA ASN A 74 10.55 24.18 -4.55
C ASN A 74 9.01 24.21 -4.65
N HIS A 75 8.30 23.82 -3.58
CA HIS A 75 6.82 23.81 -3.49
C HIS A 75 6.10 22.90 -4.51
N LEU A 76 6.84 22.08 -5.26
CA LEU A 76 6.26 21.08 -6.16
C LEU A 76 5.95 19.78 -5.41
N THR A 77 4.76 19.25 -5.63
CA THR A 77 4.33 17.94 -5.12
C THR A 77 5.07 16.82 -5.87
N THR A 78 5.69 15.90 -5.13
CA THR A 78 6.38 14.74 -5.69
C THR A 78 6.20 13.54 -4.78
N VAL A 79 6.35 12.32 -5.32
CA VAL A 79 6.26 11.08 -4.52
C VAL A 79 7.28 11.05 -3.37
N TYR A 80 8.49 11.56 -3.60
CA TYR A 80 9.52 11.67 -2.55
C TYR A 80 9.07 12.60 -1.41
N LYS A 81 8.43 13.73 -1.74
CA LYS A 81 7.87 14.63 -0.73
C LYS A 81 6.65 14.02 -0.05
N LEU A 82 5.81 13.28 -0.76
CA LEU A 82 4.71 12.53 -0.16
C LEU A 82 5.21 11.54 0.89
N GLN A 83 6.30 10.81 0.61
CA GLN A 83 6.91 9.91 1.59
C GLN A 83 7.28 10.66 2.88
N LYS A 84 7.97 11.81 2.75
CA LYS A 84 8.35 12.65 3.91
C LYS A 84 7.13 13.20 4.64
N TYR A 85 6.13 13.66 3.90
CA TYR A 85 4.89 14.20 4.45
C TYR A 85 4.13 13.14 5.24
N ALA A 86 3.97 11.94 4.69
CA ALA A 86 3.32 10.83 5.36
C ALA A 86 4.10 10.40 6.62
N GLN A 87 5.43 10.34 6.57
CA GLN A 87 6.26 10.06 7.75
C GLN A 87 6.08 11.12 8.84
N GLN A 88 6.13 12.41 8.50
CA GLN A 88 5.89 13.50 9.46
C GLN A 88 4.48 13.44 10.06
N ARG A 89 3.46 13.10 9.26
CA ARG A 89 2.10 12.87 9.78
C ARG A 89 2.08 11.77 10.82
N LEU A 90 2.79 10.66 10.58
CA LEU A 90 2.85 9.54 11.53
C LEU A 90 3.68 9.84 12.79
N GLU A 91 4.66 10.75 12.72
CA GLU A 91 5.38 11.22 13.90
C GLU A 91 4.46 12.00 14.86
N HIS A 92 3.48 12.72 14.33
CA HIS A 92 2.53 13.52 15.12
C HIS A 92 1.24 12.75 15.46
N THR A 93 0.77 11.93 14.54
CA THR A 93 -0.47 11.16 14.59
C THR A 93 -0.20 9.71 14.16
N PRO A 94 0.30 8.85 15.06
CA PRO A 94 0.67 7.47 14.73
C PRO A 94 -0.47 6.60 14.16
N GLU A 95 -1.72 6.94 14.47
CA GLU A 95 -2.95 6.31 14.00
C GLU A 95 -3.41 6.80 12.62
N ASP A 96 -2.62 7.62 11.92
CA ASP A 96 -3.00 8.15 10.61
C ASP A 96 -2.99 7.06 9.52
N HIS A 97 -4.17 6.44 9.31
CA HIS A 97 -4.32 5.33 8.38
C HIS A 97 -3.99 5.73 6.94
N ALA A 98 -4.37 6.95 6.54
CA ALA A 98 -4.12 7.45 5.19
C ALA A 98 -2.61 7.59 4.93
N ALA A 99 -1.86 8.12 5.90
CA ALA A 99 -0.41 8.22 5.79
C ALA A 99 0.27 6.85 5.69
N ARG A 100 -0.19 5.84 6.45
CA ARG A 100 0.33 4.46 6.36
C ARG A 100 0.09 3.86 4.98
N TRP A 101 -1.14 3.94 4.48
CA TRP A 101 -1.47 3.42 3.15
C TRP A 101 -0.70 4.16 2.04
N ALA A 102 -0.49 5.47 2.16
CA ALA A 102 0.36 6.20 1.22
C ALA A 102 1.80 5.66 1.19
N LEU A 103 2.38 5.33 2.35
CA LEU A 103 3.71 4.72 2.42
C LEU A 103 3.73 3.31 1.80
N VAL A 104 2.71 2.48 2.05
CA VAL A 104 2.56 1.16 1.40
C VAL A 104 2.52 1.30 -0.13
N ALA A 105 1.71 2.22 -0.64
CA ALA A 105 1.60 2.45 -2.08
C ALA A 105 2.92 2.91 -2.70
N ILE A 106 3.69 3.76 -2.00
CA ILE A 106 5.02 4.19 -2.42
C ILE A 106 5.99 3.01 -2.45
N ASP A 107 6.02 2.20 -1.39
CA ASP A 107 6.94 1.07 -1.26
C ASP A 107 6.67 0.00 -2.32
N LEU A 108 5.39 -0.30 -2.62
CA LEU A 108 5.01 -1.15 -3.75
C LEU A 108 5.44 -0.54 -5.10
N ALA A 109 5.18 0.75 -5.32
CA ALA A 109 5.50 1.42 -6.58
C ALA A 109 7.00 1.40 -6.92
N PHE A 110 7.87 1.34 -5.89
CA PHE A 110 9.33 1.30 -6.04
C PHE A 110 9.95 -0.06 -5.72
N GLY A 111 9.15 -1.09 -5.46
CA GLY A 111 9.64 -2.45 -5.23
C GLY A 111 10.48 -2.59 -3.96
N ALA A 112 10.02 -2.01 -2.85
CA ALA A 112 10.62 -2.23 -1.55
C ALA A 112 10.60 -3.73 -1.18
N ILE A 113 11.61 -4.19 -0.43
CA ILE A 113 11.83 -5.61 -0.11
C ILE A 113 10.63 -6.23 0.63
N ASP A 114 9.93 -5.45 1.45
CA ASP A 114 8.76 -5.92 2.20
C ASP A 114 7.44 -5.42 1.58
N GLY A 115 7.47 -4.73 0.43
CA GLY A 115 6.27 -4.15 -0.19
C GLY A 115 5.49 -3.19 0.72
N GLY A 116 6.11 -2.64 1.77
CA GLY A 116 5.45 -1.78 2.74
C GLY A 116 4.72 -2.52 3.88
N LEU A 117 4.91 -3.84 4.03
CA LEU A 117 4.34 -4.62 5.14
C LEU A 117 4.65 -4.03 6.52
N SER A 118 5.82 -3.43 6.69
CA SER A 118 6.22 -2.74 7.93
C SER A 118 5.28 -1.61 8.37
N TRP A 119 4.48 -1.05 7.47
CA TRP A 119 3.51 0.01 7.79
C TRP A 119 2.15 -0.52 8.30
N LEU A 120 1.85 -1.81 8.09
CA LEU A 120 0.51 -2.38 8.30
C LEU A 120 0.19 -2.81 9.72
N GLY A 121 1.19 -3.01 10.59
CA GLY A 121 0.95 -3.54 11.94
C GLY A 121 -0.14 -2.79 12.72
N PRO A 122 -0.05 -1.46 12.86
CA PRO A 122 -1.09 -0.67 13.52
C PRO A 122 -2.45 -0.69 12.81
N LEU A 123 -2.47 -0.81 11.47
CA LEU A 123 -3.73 -0.95 10.71
C LEU A 123 -4.41 -2.29 11.02
N ILE A 124 -3.62 -3.36 11.10
CA ILE A 124 -4.09 -4.72 11.43
C ILE A 124 -4.60 -4.81 12.88
N ALA A 125 -3.98 -4.07 13.80
CA ALA A 125 -4.43 -3.99 15.19
C ALA A 125 -5.83 -3.34 15.30
N ASP A 126 -6.08 -2.30 14.50
CA ASP A 126 -7.37 -1.61 14.47
C ASP A 126 -8.44 -2.42 13.72
N ASP A 127 -8.10 -2.93 12.53
CA ASP A 127 -8.98 -3.71 11.68
C ASP A 127 -8.28 -4.99 11.17
N VAL A 128 -8.71 -6.13 11.69
CA VAL A 128 -8.17 -7.44 11.31
C VAL A 128 -8.42 -7.77 9.84
N ALA A 129 -9.37 -7.13 9.15
CA ALA A 129 -9.59 -7.33 7.72
C ALA A 129 -8.43 -6.82 6.85
N VAL A 130 -7.56 -5.95 7.38
CA VAL A 130 -6.33 -5.49 6.70
C VAL A 130 -5.36 -6.65 6.44
N VAL A 131 -5.52 -7.76 7.16
CA VAL A 131 -4.74 -8.98 6.99
C VAL A 131 -4.76 -9.50 5.55
N ASP A 132 -5.89 -9.43 4.85
CA ASP A 132 -5.97 -9.89 3.46
C ASP A 132 -5.08 -9.06 2.53
N ALA A 133 -5.04 -7.74 2.76
CA ALA A 133 -4.15 -6.85 2.02
C ALA A 133 -2.67 -7.17 2.32
N ALA A 134 -2.33 -7.49 3.57
CA ALA A 134 -0.99 -7.90 3.94
C ALA A 134 -0.56 -9.18 3.20
N VAL A 135 -1.46 -10.17 3.09
CA VAL A 135 -1.16 -11.39 2.30
C VAL A 135 -1.00 -11.09 0.82
N ILE A 136 -1.86 -10.25 0.25
CA ILE A 136 -1.74 -9.84 -1.17
C ILE A 136 -0.37 -9.19 -1.40
N ILE A 137 0.08 -8.30 -0.50
CA ILE A 137 1.39 -7.64 -0.60
C ILE A 137 2.53 -8.67 -0.50
N ALA A 138 2.46 -9.60 0.45
CA ALA A 138 3.49 -10.64 0.58
C ALA A 138 3.58 -11.52 -0.68
N ASN A 139 2.44 -11.95 -1.23
CA ASN A 139 2.39 -12.68 -2.49
C ASN A 139 2.96 -11.86 -3.65
N TRP A 140 2.60 -10.57 -3.73
CA TRP A 140 3.09 -9.66 -4.77
C TRP A 140 4.61 -9.58 -4.75
N VAL A 141 5.21 -9.38 -3.57
CA VAL A 141 6.67 -9.34 -3.39
C VAL A 141 7.32 -10.66 -3.80
N GLU A 142 6.75 -11.79 -3.41
CA GLU A 142 7.26 -13.13 -3.75
C GLU A 142 7.22 -13.38 -5.27
N GLU A 143 6.09 -13.11 -5.91
CA GLU A 143 5.90 -13.36 -7.35
C GLU A 143 6.79 -12.47 -8.23
N LEU A 144 6.99 -11.20 -7.86
CA LEU A 144 7.73 -10.27 -8.72
C LEU A 144 9.21 -10.14 -8.39
N ILE A 145 9.56 -10.18 -7.11
CA ILE A 145 10.93 -9.94 -6.65
C ILE A 145 11.61 -11.28 -6.31
N GLY A 146 10.85 -12.35 -6.08
CA GLY A 146 11.38 -13.65 -5.67
C GLY A 146 11.89 -13.66 -4.23
N LEU A 147 11.48 -12.68 -3.42
CA LEU A 147 11.89 -12.57 -2.02
C LEU A 147 10.78 -13.08 -1.12
N ASP A 148 11.16 -13.93 -0.16
CA ASP A 148 10.26 -14.42 0.87
C ASP A 148 9.87 -13.29 1.82
N ALA A 149 8.61 -12.86 1.77
CA ALA A 149 8.07 -11.78 2.59
C ALA A 149 7.48 -12.31 3.92
N SER A 150 7.63 -13.61 4.22
CA SER A 150 7.00 -14.26 5.38
C SER A 150 7.37 -13.64 6.72
N ASP A 151 8.62 -13.22 6.90
CA ASP A 151 9.07 -12.58 8.15
C ASP A 151 8.44 -11.20 8.34
N ALA A 152 8.37 -10.41 7.27
CA ALA A 152 7.71 -9.11 7.30
C ALA A 152 6.20 -9.23 7.50
N LEU A 153 5.56 -10.21 6.85
CA LEU A 153 4.14 -10.52 7.03
C LEU A 153 3.86 -10.95 8.47
N ARG A 154 4.70 -11.83 9.04
CA ARG A 154 4.58 -12.25 10.45
C ARG A 154 4.72 -11.06 11.39
N ALA A 155 5.68 -10.18 11.14
CA ALA A 155 5.89 -8.98 11.95
C ALA A 155 4.70 -8.02 11.89
N ALA A 156 4.07 -7.84 10.72
CA ALA A 156 2.86 -7.04 10.56
C ALA A 156 1.67 -7.67 11.31
N CYS A 157 1.45 -8.98 11.15
CA CYS A 157 0.35 -9.69 11.80
C CYS A 157 0.50 -9.85 13.32
N ALA A 158 1.72 -9.76 13.86
CA ALA A 158 1.98 -9.84 15.30
C ALA A 158 1.28 -8.73 16.13
N TRP A 159 0.79 -7.69 15.46
CA TRP A 159 0.01 -6.61 16.07
C TRP A 159 -1.47 -6.96 16.29
N ALA A 160 -2.01 -7.97 15.60
CA ALA A 160 -3.39 -8.39 15.78
C ALA A 160 -3.58 -9.25 17.02
N ASP A 161 -4.79 -9.16 17.59
CA ASP A 161 -5.25 -10.10 18.60
C ASP A 161 -5.36 -11.51 18.00
N SER A 162 -4.61 -12.46 18.59
CA SER A 162 -4.57 -13.85 18.15
C SER A 162 -5.95 -14.53 18.14
N ASP A 163 -6.85 -14.16 19.05
CA ASP A 163 -8.19 -14.73 19.09
C ASP A 163 -9.08 -14.17 17.97
N ARG A 164 -8.89 -12.89 17.59
CA ARG A 164 -9.56 -12.30 16.42
C ARG A 164 -9.09 -12.93 15.12
N LEU A 165 -7.80 -13.17 14.95
CA LEU A 165 -7.25 -13.87 13.78
C LEU A 165 -7.83 -15.28 13.63
N ARG A 166 -7.93 -16.03 14.75
CA ARG A 166 -8.55 -17.36 14.76
C ARG A 166 -10.05 -17.31 14.46
N ALA A 167 -10.75 -16.28 14.92
CA ALA A 167 -12.17 -16.11 14.62
C ALA A 167 -12.39 -15.84 13.13
N LEU A 168 -11.59 -14.95 12.53
CA LEU A 168 -11.63 -14.65 11.11
C LEU A 168 -11.40 -15.91 10.26
N ALA A 169 -10.43 -16.74 10.67
CA ALA A 169 -10.12 -18.02 10.02
C ALA A 169 -11.25 -19.05 10.01
N ARG A 170 -12.22 -18.92 10.91
CA ARG A 170 -13.37 -19.84 10.99
C ARG A 170 -14.54 -19.36 10.13
N THR A 171 -14.55 -18.08 9.78
CA THR A 171 -15.65 -17.45 9.04
C THR A 171 -15.33 -17.27 7.56
N ASP A 172 -14.06 -17.28 7.21
CA ASP A 172 -13.58 -17.06 5.86
C ASP A 172 -12.69 -18.23 5.43
N ASP A 173 -13.15 -19.00 4.43
CA ASP A 173 -12.42 -20.12 3.83
C ASP A 173 -11.28 -19.63 2.88
N GLY A 174 -10.85 -18.37 3.04
CA GLY A 174 -9.86 -17.73 2.21
C GLY A 174 -8.44 -18.29 2.41
N PRO A 175 -7.68 -18.53 1.32
CA PRO A 175 -6.28 -19.01 1.41
C PRO A 175 -5.34 -18.06 2.17
N ALA A 176 -5.71 -16.79 2.32
CA ALA A 176 -4.93 -15.78 3.03
C ALA A 176 -4.81 -16.06 4.53
N ILE A 177 -5.93 -16.41 5.18
CA ILE A 177 -5.95 -16.63 6.62
C ILE A 177 -5.27 -17.96 6.98
N HIS A 178 -5.41 -18.98 6.14
CA HIS A 178 -4.66 -20.24 6.29
C HIS A 178 -3.15 -20.02 6.20
N ARG A 179 -2.69 -19.20 5.24
CA ARG A 179 -1.27 -18.82 5.14
C ARG A 179 -0.79 -18.15 6.42
N ILE A 180 -1.59 -17.27 7.01
CA ILE A 180 -1.21 -16.56 8.24
C ILE A 180 -1.23 -17.45 9.46
N LEU A 181 -2.24 -18.31 9.62
CA LEU A 181 -2.25 -19.28 10.71
C LEU A 181 -1.06 -20.24 10.63
N ALA A 182 -0.66 -20.66 9.42
CA ALA A 182 0.55 -21.46 9.22
C ALA A 182 1.83 -20.67 9.56
N LEU A 183 1.88 -19.37 9.28
CA LEU A 183 3.03 -18.51 9.60
C LEU A 183 3.14 -18.16 11.09
N LEU A 184 2.02 -18.10 11.80
CA LEU A 184 1.94 -17.85 13.24
C LEU A 184 2.07 -19.13 14.07
N GLY A 185 1.81 -20.30 13.47
CA GLY A 185 1.89 -21.61 14.10
C GLY A 185 3.09 -22.41 13.64
N HIS A 186 4.15 -22.46 14.47
CA HIS A 186 4.91 -23.71 14.58
C HIS A 186 3.92 -24.83 14.94
N THR A 187 3.63 -25.71 13.97
CA THR A 187 2.80 -26.93 14.06
C THR A 187 1.44 -26.78 14.73
N VAL A 188 0.37 -26.81 13.94
CA VAL A 188 -0.86 -27.47 14.37
C VAL A 188 -0.46 -28.93 14.61
N VAL A 189 -0.15 -29.28 15.86
CA VAL A 189 -0.11 -30.68 16.27
C VAL A 189 -1.57 -31.11 16.27
N ASP A 190 -1.95 -31.88 15.25
CA ASP A 190 -3.17 -32.68 15.27
C ASP A 190 -3.17 -33.54 16.54
N GLY A 191 -4.16 -33.32 17.39
CA GLY A 191 -4.45 -34.11 18.59
C GLY A 191 -5.94 -34.22 18.80
#